data_AF-A0A1G0YW12-F1
#
_entry.id   AF-A0A1G0YW12-F1
#
_cell.length_a   1.000
_cell.length_b   1.000
_cell.length_c   1.000
_cell.angle_alpha   90.00
_cell.angle_beta   90.00
_cell.angle_gamma   90.00
#
_symmetry.space_group_name_H-M   'P 1'
#
loop_
_entity.id
_entity.type
_entity.pdbx_description
1 polymer ?
#
loop_
_entity_poly.entity_id
_entity_poly.type
_entity_poly.pdbx_seq_one_letter_code
_entity_poly.pdbx_strand_id
1 'polypeptide(L)'
;MPPAKPQLSSLQLQVIQSRDFETSKKLAFASVMSVFQYLGYIIESANLDTGFITAKSPTRSIYEFRGVAMRCTRATAFIEELKPDLSKVRLNFVDSVETSSQQGARNVNDTAVENPQIYQNAFTKIQEAIFIRTGFQKKN
;
A
#
# COMPACT_ATOMS: atom_id res chain seq x y z
N MET A 1 -30.26 -0.28 15.61
CA MET A 1 -28.81 -0.32 15.33
C MET A 1 -28.62 -0.41 13.82
N PRO A 2 -27.76 0.39 13.17
CA PRO A 2 -27.40 0.13 11.78
C PRO A 2 -26.70 -1.25 11.71
N PRO A 3 -26.94 -2.06 10.67
CA PRO A 3 -26.29 -3.36 10.54
C PRO A 3 -24.77 -3.17 10.48
N ALA A 4 -24.03 -3.97 11.24
CA ALA A 4 -22.58 -4.04 11.14
C ALA A 4 -22.24 -4.39 9.67
N LYS A 5 -21.43 -3.56 9.02
CA LYS A 5 -20.91 -3.87 7.68
C LYS A 5 -20.26 -5.26 7.75
N PRO A 6 -20.46 -6.14 6.73
CA PRO A 6 -19.80 -7.43 6.72
C PRO A 6 -18.28 -7.21 6.75
N GLN A 7 -17.65 -7.51 7.89
CA GLN A 7 -16.20 -7.53 8.00
C GLN A 7 -15.75 -8.81 7.29
N LEU A 8 -14.85 -8.69 6.30
CA LEU A 8 -14.23 -9.86 5.70
C LEU A 8 -13.54 -10.67 6.79
N SER A 9 -13.59 -12.00 6.71
CA SER A 9 -12.84 -12.81 7.68
C SER A 9 -11.34 -12.51 7.54
N SER A 10 -10.56 -12.63 8.63
CA SER A 10 -9.11 -12.36 8.59
C SER A 10 -8.39 -13.14 7.50
N LEU A 11 -8.88 -14.34 7.19
CA LEU A 11 -8.38 -15.16 6.08
C LEU A 11 -8.68 -14.53 4.71
N GLN A 12 -9.89 -14.04 4.49
CA GLN A 12 -10.26 -13.37 3.24
C GLN A 12 -9.42 -12.10 3.03
N LEU A 13 -9.16 -11.32 4.09
CA LEU A 13 -8.28 -10.16 4.03
C LEU A 13 -6.87 -10.53 3.62
N GLN A 14 -6.30 -11.60 4.20
CA GLN A 14 -4.96 -12.05 3.85
C GLN A 14 -4.84 -12.47 2.38
N VAL A 15 -5.88 -13.10 1.83
CA VAL A 15 -5.93 -13.51 0.42
C VAL A 15 -5.96 -12.30 -0.51
N ILE A 16 -6.79 -11.29 -0.23
CA ILE A 16 -6.85 -10.10 -1.10
C ILE A 16 -5.61 -9.22 -0.99
N GLN A 17 -4.88 -9.29 0.12
CA GLN A 17 -3.70 -8.47 0.41
C GLN A 17 -2.39 -9.04 -0.09
N SER A 18 -2.36 -10.27 -0.63
CA SER A 18 -1.11 -10.92 -1.04
C SER A 18 -1.22 -11.49 -2.46
N ARG A 19 -0.13 -11.39 -3.23
CA ARG A 19 -0.03 -12.01 -4.55
C ARG A 19 1.40 -12.46 -4.86
N ASP A 20 1.50 -13.57 -5.56
CA ASP A 20 2.77 -14.13 -6.02
C ASP A 20 3.09 -13.62 -7.43
N PHE A 21 4.37 -13.38 -7.69
CA PHE A 21 4.91 -12.85 -8.93
C PHE A 21 6.11 -13.67 -9.38
N GLU A 22 6.10 -14.11 -10.64
CA GLU A 22 7.20 -14.85 -11.28
C GLU A 22 8.37 -13.92 -11.63
N THR A 23 9.12 -13.51 -10.61
CA THR A 23 10.27 -12.64 -10.73
C THR A 23 11.14 -12.71 -9.47
N SER A 24 12.39 -12.26 -9.56
CA SER A 24 13.26 -12.09 -8.40
C SER A 24 12.78 -10.99 -7.45
N LYS A 25 13.14 -11.12 -6.16
CA LYS A 25 12.76 -10.17 -5.10
C LYS A 25 13.20 -8.75 -5.45
N LYS A 26 14.40 -8.60 -6.01
CA LYS A 26 14.95 -7.30 -6.44
C LYS A 26 14.07 -6.61 -7.48
N LEU A 27 13.61 -7.35 -8.48
CA LEU A 27 12.73 -6.82 -9.52
C LEU A 27 11.32 -6.54 -9.00
N ALA A 28 10.75 -7.43 -8.16
CA ALA A 28 9.46 -7.20 -7.51
C ALA A 28 9.51 -5.93 -6.65
N PHE A 29 10.53 -5.80 -5.80
CA PHE A 29 10.74 -4.66 -4.92
C PHE A 29 10.82 -3.34 -5.70
N ALA A 30 11.67 -3.28 -6.73
CA ALA A 30 11.79 -2.10 -7.59
C ALA A 30 10.47 -1.75 -8.31
N SER A 31 9.69 -2.77 -8.68
CA SER A 31 8.39 -2.58 -9.33
C SER A 31 7.34 -2.02 -8.36
N VAL A 32 7.28 -2.54 -7.13
CA VAL A 32 6.38 -2.04 -6.09
C VAL A 32 6.69 -0.58 -5.76
N MET A 33 7.98 -0.23 -5.57
CA MET A 33 8.38 1.17 -5.35
C MET A 33 7.89 2.09 -6.46
N SER A 34 8.08 1.70 -7.72
CA SER A 34 7.63 2.50 -8.87
C SER A 34 6.12 2.63 -8.93
N VAL A 35 5.37 1.57 -8.60
CA VAL A 35 3.90 1.63 -8.56
C VAL A 35 3.43 2.56 -7.45
N PHE A 36 4.02 2.51 -6.26
CA PHE A 36 3.70 3.47 -5.19
C PHE A 36 3.93 4.91 -5.64
N GLN A 37 5.08 5.21 -6.24
CA GLN A 37 5.37 6.54 -6.76
C GLN A 37 4.41 6.96 -7.89
N TYR A 38 4.07 6.05 -8.81
CA TYR A 38 3.11 6.30 -9.89
C TYR A 38 1.70 6.58 -9.36
N LEU A 39 1.29 5.89 -8.29
CA LEU A 39 0.03 6.12 -7.59
C LEU A 39 0.03 7.42 -6.76
N GLY A 40 1.14 8.17 -6.77
CA GLY A 40 1.28 9.44 -6.06
C GLY A 40 1.66 9.28 -4.59
N TYR A 41 2.07 8.10 -4.14
CA TYR A 41 2.60 7.93 -2.79
C TYR A 41 4.05 8.41 -2.70
N ILE A 42 4.38 9.01 -1.56
CA ILE A 42 5.72 9.41 -1.17
C ILE A 42 6.32 8.24 -0.39
N ILE A 43 7.47 7.71 -0.84
CA ILE A 43 8.18 6.65 -0.12
C ILE A 43 8.77 7.23 1.15
N GLU A 44 8.44 6.66 2.30
CA GLU A 44 8.96 7.06 3.61
C GLU A 44 10.18 6.22 4.01
N SER A 45 10.12 4.91 3.77
CA SER A 45 11.24 3.99 4.02
C SER A 45 11.18 2.82 3.04
N ALA A 46 12.35 2.31 2.66
CA ALA A 46 12.48 1.14 1.80
C ALA A 46 13.76 0.39 2.18
N ASN A 47 13.65 -0.90 2.45
CA ASN A 47 14.79 -1.78 2.74
C ASN A 47 14.65 -3.08 1.95
N LEU A 48 15.59 -3.33 1.03
CA LEU A 48 15.54 -4.49 0.16
C LEU A 48 15.80 -5.80 0.92
N ASP A 49 16.69 -5.79 1.90
CA ASP A 49 17.07 -6.99 2.67
C ASP A 49 15.87 -7.52 3.45
N THR A 50 15.16 -6.63 4.15
CA THR A 50 13.93 -6.99 4.88
C THR A 50 12.72 -7.09 3.95
N GLY A 51 12.78 -6.50 2.74
CA GLY A 51 11.66 -6.48 1.81
C GLY A 51 10.54 -5.51 2.18
N PHE A 52 10.76 -4.64 3.17
CA PHE A 52 9.75 -3.66 3.61
C PHE A 52 9.83 -2.36 2.82
N ILE A 53 8.65 -1.84 2.45
CA ILE A 53 8.46 -0.51 1.90
C ILE A 53 7.31 0.15 2.66
N THR A 54 7.52 1.35 3.18
CA THR A 54 6.45 2.21 3.71
C THR A 54 6.32 3.45 2.84
N ALA A 55 5.08 3.86 2.60
CA ALA A 55 4.78 5.02 1.79
C ALA A 55 3.51 5.71 2.28
N LYS A 56 3.38 6.99 1.97
CA LYS A 56 2.25 7.81 2.40
C LYS A 56 1.79 8.69 1.25
N SER A 57 0.47 8.74 1.04
CA SER A 57 -0.11 9.72 0.12
C SER A 57 0.03 11.15 0.65
N PRO A 58 -0.01 12.17 -0.22
CA PRO A 58 0.02 13.57 0.20
C PRO A 58 -1.10 13.85 1.22
N THR A 59 -0.73 14.46 2.34
CA THR A 59 -1.71 14.84 3.36
C THR A 59 -2.60 15.95 2.84
N ARG A 60 -3.91 15.74 2.94
CA ARG A 60 -4.93 16.75 2.63
C ARG A 60 -5.50 17.33 3.91
N SER A 61 -5.41 18.64 4.06
CA SER A 61 -6.00 19.36 5.19
C SER A 61 -7.39 19.84 4.82
N ILE A 62 -8.36 19.58 5.68
CA ILE A 62 -9.74 20.04 5.57
C ILE A 62 -10.02 20.93 6.77
N TYR A 63 -10.41 22.17 6.51
CA TYR A 63 -10.84 23.10 7.55
C TYR A 63 -12.31 22.81 7.88
N GLU A 64 -12.58 22.44 9.12
CA GLU A 64 -13.91 22.20 9.65
C GLU A 64 -14.25 23.27 10.68
N PHE A 65 -15.54 23.47 10.97
CA PHE A 65 -16.00 24.50 11.92
C PHE A 65 -15.38 24.37 13.32
N ARG A 66 -14.91 23.17 13.71
CA ARG A 66 -14.32 22.88 15.03
C ARG A 66 -12.81 22.59 15.02
N GLY A 67 -12.11 22.74 13.89
CA GLY A 67 -10.68 22.44 13.81
C GLY A 67 -10.18 22.12 12.41
N VAL A 68 -9.03 21.46 12.34
CA VAL A 68 -8.44 20.99 11.09
C VAL A 68 -8.37 19.46 11.13
N ALA A 69 -8.85 18.82 10.06
CA ALA A 69 -8.70 17.39 9.84
C ALA A 69 -7.66 17.15 8.73
N MET A 70 -6.63 16.39 9.05
CA MET A 70 -5.56 15.98 8.12
C MET A 70 -5.82 14.53 7.70
N ARG A 71 -5.96 14.30 6.41
CA ARG A 71 -6.25 12.96 5.85
C ARG A 71 -5.12 12.49 4.96
N CYS A 72 -4.74 11.22 5.12
CA CYS A 72 -3.81 10.54 4.22
C CYS A 72 -4.02 9.04 4.27
N THR A 73 -3.75 8.36 3.16
CA THR A 73 -3.60 6.91 3.11
C THR A 73 -2.12 6.54 3.30
N ARG A 74 -1.84 5.63 4.23
CA ARG A 74 -0.56 4.96 4.40
C ARG A 74 -0.58 3.64 3.65
N ALA A 75 0.51 3.31 2.98
CA ALA A 75 0.73 2.06 2.27
C ALA A 75 1.95 1.35 2.85
N THR A 76 1.84 0.04 3.05
CA THR A 76 2.98 -0.83 3.40
C THR A 76 3.03 -1.96 2.40
N ALA A 77 4.23 -2.27 1.90
CA ALA A 77 4.51 -3.48 1.17
C ALA A 77 5.54 -4.33 1.91
N PHE A 78 5.34 -5.64 1.86
CA PHE A 78 6.33 -6.63 2.25
C PHE A 78 6.57 -7.58 1.08
N ILE A 79 7.82 -7.72 0.68
CA ILE A 79 8.25 -8.55 -0.45
C ILE A 79 9.17 -9.64 0.07
N GLU A 80 8.74 -10.89 -0.05
CA GLU A 80 9.53 -12.07 0.31
C GLU A 80 9.93 -12.85 -0.94
N GLU A 81 11.15 -13.38 -0.93
CA GLU A 81 11.61 -14.33 -1.95
C GLU A 81 11.16 -15.73 -1.53
N LEU A 82 10.39 -16.41 -2.37
CA LEU A 82 10.01 -17.81 -2.14
C LEU A 82 11.03 -18.75 -2.79
N LYS A 83 11.55 -18.37 -3.96
CA LYS A 83 12.65 -18.98 -4.70
C LYS A 83 13.22 -17.94 -5.68
N PRO A 84 14.37 -18.15 -6.33
CA PRO A 84 15.06 -17.10 -7.12
C PRO A 84 14.19 -16.36 -8.14
N ASP A 85 13.22 -17.04 -8.76
CA ASP A 85 12.31 -16.47 -9.77
C ASP A 85 10.84 -16.39 -9.30
N LEU A 86 10.59 -16.42 -7.99
CA LEU A 86 9.25 -16.28 -7.43
C LEU A 86 9.27 -15.46 -6.15
N SER A 87 8.56 -14.36 -6.16
CA SER A 87 8.44 -13.45 -5.03
C SER A 87 6.98 -13.27 -4.65
N LYS A 88 6.69 -13.21 -3.36
CA LYS A 88 5.37 -12.85 -2.85
C LYS A 88 5.38 -11.40 -2.39
N VAL A 89 4.36 -10.66 -2.82
CA VAL A 89 4.14 -9.28 -2.40
C VAL A 89 2.87 -9.23 -1.56
N ARG A 90 2.99 -8.71 -0.34
CA ARG A 90 1.85 -8.35 0.51
C ARG A 90 1.72 -6.83 0.56
N LEU A 91 0.51 -6.32 0.37
CA LEU A 91 0.17 -4.91 0.46
C LEU A 91 -0.81 -4.69 1.62
N ASN A 92 -0.68 -3.55 2.28
CA ASN A 92 -1.64 -3.07 3.26
C ASN A 92 -1.86 -1.57 3.05
N PHE A 93 -3.12 -1.13 3.04
CA PHE A 93 -3.49 0.28 2.95
C PHE A 93 -4.33 0.67 4.16
N VAL A 94 -4.01 1.81 4.77
CA VAL A 94 -4.68 2.33 5.96
C VAL A 94 -5.00 3.80 5.73
N ASP A 95 -6.27 4.15 5.79
CA ASP A 95 -6.70 5.55 5.80
C ASP A 95 -6.55 6.11 7.20
N SER A 96 -5.84 7.23 7.31
CA SER A 96 -5.58 7.93 8.55
C SER A 96 -6.19 9.32 8.53
N VAL A 97 -6.93 9.63 9.59
CA VAL A 97 -7.53 10.93 9.84
C VAL A 97 -7.02 11.44 11.18
N GLU A 98 -6.25 12.51 11.14
CA GLU A 98 -5.78 13.22 12.32
C GLU A 98 -6.59 14.53 12.48
N THR A 99 -7.33 14.66 13.57
CA THR A 99 -8.11 15.87 13.87
C THR A 99 -7.44 16.63 15.01
N SER A 100 -7.17 17.92 14.78
CA SER A 100 -6.67 18.84 15.81
C SER A 100 -7.71 19.91 16.14
N SER A 101 -8.00 20.11 17.43
CA SER A 101 -8.89 21.17 17.91
C SER A 101 -8.11 22.43 18.31
N GLN A 102 -8.80 23.59 18.36
CA GLN A 102 -8.20 24.86 18.82
C GLN A 102 -7.67 24.82 20.27
N GLN A 103 -8.11 23.84 21.08
CA GLN A 103 -7.64 23.64 22.45
C GLN A 103 -6.45 22.66 22.56
N GLY A 104 -5.85 22.27 21.42
CA GLY A 104 -4.65 21.42 21.39
C GLY A 104 -4.90 19.92 21.48
N ALA A 105 -6.16 19.48 21.56
CA ALA A 105 -6.48 18.05 21.52
C ALA A 105 -6.23 17.47 20.11
N ARG A 106 -5.51 16.36 20.02
CA ARG A 106 -5.26 15.59 18.80
C ARG A 106 -5.91 14.22 18.90
N ASN A 107 -6.63 13.82 17.86
CA ASN A 107 -7.18 12.48 17.73
C ASN A 107 -6.74 11.89 16.40
N VAL A 108 -6.22 10.66 16.42
CA VAL A 108 -5.87 9.91 15.21
C VAL A 108 -6.84 8.74 15.09
N ASN A 109 -7.45 8.59 13.92
CA ASN A 109 -8.31 7.48 13.58
C ASN A 109 -7.78 6.80 12.32
N ASP A 110 -7.40 5.53 12.47
CA ASP A 110 -6.85 4.71 11.41
C ASP A 110 -7.85 3.60 11.06
N THR A 111 -8.20 3.51 9.78
CA THR A 111 -9.13 2.51 9.25
C THR A 111 -8.45 1.71 8.14
N ALA A 112 -8.43 0.38 8.27
CA ALA A 112 -7.89 -0.49 7.24
C ALA A 112 -8.75 -0.43 5.98
N VAL A 113 -8.10 -0.39 4.82
CA VAL A 113 -8.78 -0.44 3.53
C VAL A 113 -9.04 -1.91 3.20
N GLU A 114 -10.31 -2.31 3.17
CA GLU A 114 -10.73 -3.70 2.91
C GLU A 114 -11.29 -3.92 1.51
N ASN A 115 -11.36 -2.86 0.68
CA ASN A 115 -11.91 -2.94 -0.68
C ASN A 115 -10.97 -3.77 -1.60
N PRO A 116 -11.37 -4.98 -2.05
CA PRO A 116 -10.49 -5.86 -2.83
C PRO A 116 -10.03 -5.24 -4.17
N GLN A 117 -10.80 -4.29 -4.72
CA GLN A 117 -10.52 -3.73 -6.04
C GLN A 117 -9.31 -2.81 -5.99
N ILE A 118 -9.05 -2.19 -4.83
CA ILE A 118 -7.85 -1.37 -4.61
C ILE A 118 -6.60 -2.27 -4.69
N TYR A 119 -6.63 -3.41 -4.03
CA TYR A 119 -5.53 -4.38 -4.07
C TYR A 119 -5.36 -4.98 -5.46
N GLN A 120 -6.45 -5.40 -6.11
CA GLN A 120 -6.40 -5.96 -7.45
C GLN A 120 -5.77 -4.96 -8.44
N ASN A 121 -6.18 -3.69 -8.39
CA ASN A 121 -5.63 -2.65 -9.25
C ASN A 121 -4.14 -2.41 -8.97
N ALA A 122 -3.72 -2.37 -7.71
CA ALA A 122 -2.32 -2.23 -7.34
C ALA A 122 -1.47 -3.40 -7.84
N PHE A 123 -1.95 -4.64 -7.66
CA PHE A 123 -1.25 -5.83 -8.14
C PHE A 123 -1.16 -5.90 -9.66
N THR A 124 -2.22 -5.52 -10.38
CA THR A 124 -2.17 -5.41 -11.85
C THR A 124 -1.07 -4.43 -12.29
N LYS A 125 -0.96 -3.27 -11.65
CA LYS A 125 0.10 -2.29 -11.95
C LYS A 125 1.50 -2.82 -11.62
N ILE A 126 1.63 -3.60 -10.56
CA ILE A 126 2.91 -4.26 -10.20
C ILE A 126 3.28 -5.28 -11.28
N GLN A 127 2.33 -6.09 -11.75
CA GLN A 127 2.53 -7.04 -12.85
C GLN A 127 3.01 -6.32 -14.12
N GLU A 128 2.35 -5.22 -14.50
CA GLU A 128 2.73 -4.39 -15.65
C GLU A 128 4.15 -3.84 -15.49
N ALA A 129 4.49 -3.30 -14.31
CA ALA A 129 5.81 -2.76 -14.03
C ALA A 129 6.91 -3.84 -14.08
N ILE A 130 6.65 -5.05 -13.58
CA ILE A 130 7.56 -6.19 -13.69
C ILE A 130 7.76 -6.56 -15.15
N PHE A 131 6.68 -6.68 -15.92
CA PHE A 131 6.74 -7.01 -17.34
C PHE A 131 7.59 -6.01 -18.15
N ILE A 132 7.40 -4.72 -17.90
CA ILE A 132 8.19 -3.66 -18.54
C ILE A 132 9.68 -3.84 -18.20
N ARG A 133 10.03 -4.06 -16.94
CA ARG A 133 11.42 -4.22 -16.50
C ARG A 133 12.10 -5.47 -17.04
N THR A 134 11.39 -6.60 -17.09
CA THR A 134 11.93 -7.85 -17.65
C THR A 134 12.09 -7.75 -19.17
N GLY A 135 11.17 -7.08 -19.86
CA GLY A 135 11.28 -6.77 -21.28
C GLY A 135 12.51 -5.92 -21.64
N PHE A 136 12.87 -4.97 -20.77
CA PHE A 136 14.10 -4.18 -20.94
C PHE A 136 15.39 -4.99 -20.68
N GLN A 137 15.36 -6.02 -19.82
CA GLN A 137 16.56 -6.83 -19.55
C GLN A 137 16.91 -7.82 -20.66
N LYS A 138 15.96 -8.26 -21.49
CA LYS A 138 16.22 -9.18 -22.61
C LYS A 138 16.89 -8.52 -23.84
N LYS A 139 17.09 -7.21 -23.85
CA LYS A 139 17.61 -6.44 -24.99
C LYS A 139 19.09 -6.06 -24.89
N ASN A 140 19.78 -6.48 -23.84
CA ASN A 140 21.22 -6.30 -23.63
C ASN A 140 21.90 -7.65 -23.42
#